data_AF-A0A510KPL2-F1
#
_entry.id   AF-A0A510KPL2-F1
#
_cell.length_a   1.000
_cell.length_b   1.000
_cell.length_c   1.000
_cell.angle_alpha   90.00
_cell.angle_beta   90.00
_cell.angle_gamma   90.00
#
_symmetry.space_group_name_H-M   'P 1'
#
loop_
_entity.id
_entity.type
_entity.pdbx_description
1 polymer ?
#
loop_
_entity_poly.entity_id
_entity_poly.type
_entity_poly.pdbx_seq_one_letter_code
_entity_poly.pdbx_strand_id
1 'polypeptide(L)'
;MTDYLKISKNDNDIKKFENIKLSIYPNSLAFFKLITPYMAMTDGEFGDENLKINIADMDLVLEKAKGYYELILEGNKIKKVLRFNLSSFKNSYSLADLLKMNLTYHAIKVGKINLDLLDIQNEFLPQNNEISIDNFIEQEQENIEFIAEVYDVILAGVFL
;
A
#
# COMPACT_ATOMS: atom_id res chain seq x y z
N MET A 1 9.64 -23.04 -1.80
CA MET A 1 9.42 -22.11 -0.66
C MET A 1 10.60 -22.12 0.29
N THR A 2 11.13 -23.30 0.62
CA THR A 2 12.41 -23.51 1.34
C THR A 2 13.62 -22.88 0.66
N ASP A 3 13.67 -22.82 -0.67
CA ASP A 3 14.81 -22.22 -1.38
C ASP A 3 14.85 -20.69 -1.29
N TYR A 4 13.70 -20.01 -1.35
CA TYR A 4 13.63 -18.55 -1.14
C TYR A 4 14.09 -18.16 0.26
N LEU A 5 13.71 -18.93 1.30
CA LEU A 5 14.11 -18.66 2.69
C LEU A 5 15.62 -18.86 2.92
N LYS A 6 16.28 -19.71 2.13
CA LYS A 6 17.74 -19.88 2.16
C LYS A 6 18.46 -18.70 1.50
N ILE A 7 17.90 -18.20 0.39
CA ILE A 7 18.45 -17.06 -0.35
C ILE A 7 18.23 -15.76 0.44
N SER A 8 17.04 -15.56 1.02
CA SER A 8 16.71 -14.34 1.76
C SER A 8 17.50 -14.14 3.06
N LYS A 9 18.16 -15.19 3.59
CA LYS A 9 19.06 -15.05 4.74
C LYS A 9 20.41 -14.41 4.37
N ASN A 10 20.78 -14.43 3.10
CA ASN A 10 22.06 -13.92 2.58
C ASN A 10 21.90 -12.73 1.63
N ASP A 11 20.66 -12.32 1.36
CA ASP A 11 20.36 -11.23 0.43
C ASP A 11 20.08 -9.94 1.21
N ASN A 12 21.03 -9.00 1.14
CA ASN A 12 20.94 -7.71 1.84
C ASN A 12 19.78 -6.83 1.34
N ASP A 13 19.18 -7.17 0.20
CA ASP A 13 18.11 -6.38 -0.41
C ASP A 13 16.72 -6.69 0.18
N ILE A 14 16.57 -7.81 0.91
CA ILE A 14 15.31 -8.21 1.55
C ILE A 14 15.26 -7.68 2.99
N LYS A 15 14.34 -6.76 3.24
CA LYS A 15 14.10 -6.19 4.57
C LYS A 15 13.05 -7.00 5.33
N LYS A 16 13.38 -7.33 6.58
CA LYS A 16 12.47 -7.98 7.53
C LYS A 16 11.83 -6.94 8.45
N PHE A 17 10.50 -6.95 8.52
CA PHE A 17 9.68 -6.11 9.38
C PHE A 17 8.96 -7.00 10.39
N GLU A 18 9.48 -7.07 11.61
CA GLU A 18 8.99 -8.02 12.63
C GLU A 18 7.95 -7.40 13.56
N ASN A 19 6.90 -8.19 13.88
CA ASN A 19 5.85 -7.81 14.82
C ASN A 19 5.26 -6.42 14.54
N ILE A 20 4.97 -6.16 13.26
CA ILE A 20 4.50 -4.86 12.79
C ILE A 20 2.98 -4.87 12.65
N LYS A 21 2.39 -3.75 13.05
CA LYS A 21 1.01 -3.39 12.77
C LYS A 21 0.93 -2.46 11.56
N LEU A 22 -0.10 -2.67 10.75
CA LEU A 22 -0.37 -1.89 9.56
C LEU A 22 -1.62 -1.03 9.74
N SER A 23 -1.61 0.12 9.08
CA SER A 23 -2.75 1.01 8.93
C SER A 23 -3.04 1.31 7.47
N ILE A 24 -4.23 1.85 7.22
CA ILE A 24 -4.65 2.32 5.91
C ILE A 24 -4.52 3.83 5.87
N TYR A 25 -4.05 4.36 4.74
CA TYR A 25 -4.13 5.80 4.48
C TYR A 25 -5.61 6.20 4.26
N PRO A 26 -6.14 7.21 4.98
CA PRO A 26 -7.51 7.67 4.79
C PRO A 26 -7.80 8.01 3.32
N ASN A 27 -9.02 7.74 2.84
CA ASN A 27 -9.42 8.06 1.47
C ASN A 27 -8.56 7.42 0.35
N SER A 28 -7.78 6.39 0.65
CA SER A 28 -7.02 5.62 -0.36
C SER A 28 -7.85 4.51 -1.01
N LEU A 29 -7.40 3.96 -2.13
CA LEU A 29 -8.04 2.78 -2.72
C LEU A 29 -8.12 1.58 -1.75
N ALA A 30 -7.13 1.39 -0.88
CA ALA A 30 -7.16 0.33 0.14
C ALA A 30 -8.27 0.58 1.17
N PHE A 31 -8.52 1.85 1.54
CA PHE A 31 -9.65 2.24 2.38
C PHE A 31 -10.98 1.88 1.72
N PHE A 32 -11.16 2.27 0.45
CA PHE A 32 -12.39 1.96 -0.29
C PHE A 32 -12.59 0.45 -0.41
N LYS A 33 -11.55 -0.33 -0.73
CA LYS A 33 -11.65 -1.79 -0.77
C LYS A 33 -12.18 -2.39 0.53
N LEU A 34 -11.78 -1.85 1.68
CA LEU A 34 -12.21 -2.34 2.98
C LEU A 34 -13.71 -2.07 3.25
N ILE A 35 -14.22 -0.94 2.79
CA ILE A 35 -15.60 -0.51 3.07
C ILE A 35 -16.61 -0.91 1.98
N THR A 36 -16.15 -1.13 0.74
CA THR A 36 -16.97 -1.53 -0.41
C THR A 36 -17.96 -2.66 -0.10
N PRO A 37 -17.57 -3.78 0.57
CA PRO A 37 -18.51 -4.85 0.90
C PRO A 37 -19.68 -4.41 1.79
N TYR A 38 -19.47 -3.42 2.65
CA TYR A 38 -20.51 -2.85 3.51
C TYR A 38 -21.36 -1.84 2.75
N MET A 39 -20.79 -1.10 1.80
CA MET A 39 -21.52 -0.17 0.94
C MET A 39 -22.40 -0.89 -0.09
N ALA A 40 -22.07 -2.11 -0.48
CA ALA A 40 -22.97 -2.94 -1.29
C ALA A 40 -24.30 -3.26 -0.58
N MET A 41 -24.39 -3.04 0.74
CA MET A 41 -25.64 -3.15 1.51
C MET A 41 -26.47 -1.85 1.51
N THR A 42 -25.92 -0.76 0.97
CA THR A 42 -26.63 0.51 0.75
C THR A 42 -26.93 0.67 -0.75
N ASP A 43 -27.75 1.64 -1.15
CA ASP A 43 -28.04 1.91 -2.58
C ASP A 43 -26.81 2.44 -3.38
N GLY A 44 -25.59 2.27 -2.87
CA GLY A 44 -24.35 2.56 -3.58
C GLY A 44 -23.94 4.03 -3.67
N GLU A 45 -24.69 4.96 -3.05
CA GLU A 45 -24.40 6.38 -3.10
C GLU A 45 -23.47 6.81 -1.95
N PHE A 46 -22.19 7.06 -2.25
CA PHE A 46 -21.25 7.72 -1.34
C PHE A 46 -20.36 8.70 -2.12
N GLY A 47 -20.38 9.97 -1.74
CA GLY A 47 -19.61 11.05 -2.37
C GLY A 47 -20.26 12.41 -2.15
N ASP A 48 -19.44 13.47 -2.12
CA ASP A 48 -19.93 14.85 -2.29
C ASP A 48 -20.44 15.02 -3.73
N GLU A 49 -21.23 16.07 -4.01
CA GLU A 49 -21.79 16.36 -5.35
C GLU A 49 -20.72 16.36 -6.47
N ASN A 50 -19.47 16.59 -6.09
CA ASN A 50 -18.29 16.68 -6.94
C ASN A 50 -17.55 15.35 -7.20
N LEU A 51 -17.84 14.26 -6.49
CA LEU A 51 -17.12 12.99 -6.61
C LEU A 51 -18.08 11.79 -6.66
N LYS A 52 -18.76 11.62 -7.81
CA LYS A 52 -19.60 10.44 -8.09
C LYS A 52 -18.71 9.23 -8.43
N ILE A 53 -18.06 8.65 -7.44
CA ILE A 53 -17.29 7.41 -7.63
C ILE A 53 -18.25 6.23 -7.57
N ASN A 54 -18.37 5.50 -8.68
CA ASN A 54 -19.06 4.22 -8.68
C ASN A 54 -18.19 3.18 -7.98
N ILE A 55 -18.69 2.65 -6.87
CA ILE A 55 -18.01 1.66 -6.03
C ILE A 55 -17.69 0.38 -6.82
N ALA A 56 -18.55 -0.02 -7.77
CA ALA A 56 -18.28 -1.18 -8.64
C ALA A 56 -17.05 -0.98 -9.53
N ASP A 57 -16.75 0.28 -9.89
CA ASP A 57 -15.58 0.61 -10.71
C ASP A 57 -14.30 0.63 -9.87
N MET A 58 -14.38 0.80 -8.54
CA MET A 58 -13.20 0.77 -7.65
C MET A 58 -12.52 -0.59 -7.60
N ASP A 59 -13.32 -1.66 -7.47
CA ASP A 59 -12.79 -3.02 -7.49
C ASP A 59 -12.14 -3.35 -8.84
N LEU A 60 -12.75 -2.88 -9.93
CA LEU A 60 -12.22 -3.03 -11.28
C LEU A 60 -10.92 -2.24 -11.48
N VAL A 61 -10.83 -1.01 -11.00
CA VAL A 61 -9.61 -0.18 -11.05
C VAL A 61 -8.48 -0.82 -10.25
N LEU A 62 -8.77 -1.30 -9.04
CA LEU A 62 -7.78 -2.00 -8.21
C LEU A 62 -7.22 -3.24 -8.90
N GLU A 63 -8.08 -4.06 -9.52
CA GLU A 63 -7.64 -5.28 -10.20
C GLU A 63 -6.91 -4.99 -11.53
N LYS A 64 -7.40 -4.03 -12.31
CA LYS A 64 -6.90 -3.81 -13.69
C LYS A 64 -5.78 -2.77 -13.80
N ALA A 65 -5.79 -1.75 -12.95
CA ALA A 65 -4.84 -0.64 -13.05
C ALA A 65 -3.67 -0.78 -12.07
N LYS A 66 -3.94 -1.19 -10.82
CA LYS A 66 -2.92 -1.17 -9.75
C LYS A 66 -2.35 -2.55 -9.43
N GLY A 67 -3.19 -3.55 -9.21
CA GLY A 67 -2.75 -4.93 -8.90
C GLY A 67 -2.13 -5.14 -7.52
N TYR A 68 -2.10 -4.11 -6.66
CA TYR A 68 -1.61 -4.19 -5.28
C TYR A 68 -2.37 -3.22 -4.34
N TYR A 69 -2.35 -3.52 -3.04
CA TYR A 69 -2.78 -2.61 -1.96
C TYR A 69 -1.58 -1.93 -1.32
N GLU A 70 -1.75 -0.67 -0.93
CA GLU A 70 -0.75 0.09 -0.18
C GLU A 70 -1.19 0.24 1.27
N LEU A 71 -0.38 -0.28 2.19
CA LEU A 71 -0.60 -0.18 3.64
C LEU A 71 0.55 0.56 4.30
N ILE A 72 0.25 1.33 5.32
CA ILE A 72 1.23 2.11 6.08
C ILE A 72 1.73 1.30 7.26
N LEU A 73 3.05 1.31 7.45
CA LEU A 73 3.69 0.71 8.60
C LEU A 73 3.60 1.66 9.82
N GLU A 74 2.96 1.22 10.90
CA GLU A 74 2.82 2.03 12.13
C GLU A 74 4.12 2.10 12.96
N GLY A 75 4.29 3.18 13.72
CA GLY A 75 5.29 3.25 14.80
C GLY A 75 6.73 3.53 14.39
N ASN A 76 6.98 3.88 13.12
CA ASN A 76 8.32 4.19 12.63
C ASN A 76 8.52 5.71 12.41
N LYS A 77 9.69 6.25 12.79
CA LYS A 77 10.04 7.66 12.54
C LYS A 77 10.01 8.03 11.06
N ILE A 78 10.45 7.10 10.21
CA ILE A 78 10.39 7.22 8.75
C ILE A 78 9.17 6.41 8.30
N LYS A 79 8.18 7.09 7.72
CA LYS A 79 6.97 6.47 7.19
C LYS A 79 7.35 5.48 6.08
N LYS A 80 6.69 4.32 6.08
CA LYS A 80 6.91 3.27 5.07
C LYS A 80 5.58 2.79 4.55
N VAL A 81 5.52 2.57 3.24
CA VAL A 81 4.39 1.98 2.54
C VAL A 81 4.78 0.58 2.10
N LEU A 82 3.95 -0.39 2.46
CA LEU A 82 4.08 -1.78 2.05
C LEU A 82 3.04 -2.08 0.98
N ARG A 83 3.51 -2.54 -0.18
CA ARG A 83 2.70 -2.94 -1.32
C ARG A 83 2.44 -4.44 -1.26
N PHE A 84 1.17 -4.81 -1.20
CA PHE A 84 0.72 -6.18 -1.17
C PHE A 84 0.05 -6.53 -2.49
N ASN A 85 0.70 -7.37 -3.29
CA ASN A 85 0.13 -7.83 -4.55
C ASN A 85 -1.14 -8.67 -4.29
N LEU A 86 -2.23 -8.37 -5.00
CA LEU A 86 -3.52 -9.06 -4.86
C LEU A 86 -3.40 -10.58 -5.10
N SER A 87 -2.44 -11.02 -5.92
CA SER A 87 -2.24 -12.42 -6.29
C SER A 87 -1.28 -13.20 -5.36
N SER A 88 -0.63 -12.53 -4.40
CA SER A 88 0.51 -13.11 -3.65
C SER A 88 0.19 -13.66 -2.26
N PHE A 89 -1.06 -13.61 -1.79
CA PHE A 89 -1.41 -14.06 -0.43
C PHE A 89 -1.43 -15.59 -0.31
N LYS A 90 -0.25 -16.20 -0.10
CA LYS A 90 -0.10 -17.65 0.10
C LYS A 90 -0.90 -18.23 1.28
N ASN A 91 -1.12 -17.41 2.32
CA ASN A 91 -1.94 -17.78 3.48
C ASN A 91 -3.38 -17.25 3.39
N SER A 92 -3.79 -16.71 2.23
CA SER A 92 -5.15 -16.16 2.00
C SER A 92 -5.59 -15.11 3.05
N TYR A 93 -4.66 -14.32 3.59
CA TYR A 93 -5.04 -13.21 4.46
C TYR A 93 -5.89 -12.22 3.66
N SER A 94 -7.06 -11.89 4.18
CA SER A 94 -7.83 -10.76 3.64
C SER A 94 -7.13 -9.45 4.02
N LEU A 95 -7.45 -8.37 3.30
CA LEU A 95 -6.98 -7.02 3.64
C LEU A 95 -7.33 -6.66 5.09
N ALA A 96 -8.51 -7.08 5.57
CA ALA A 96 -8.96 -6.84 6.94
C ALA A 96 -8.12 -7.62 7.98
N ASP A 97 -7.63 -8.81 7.63
CA ASP A 97 -6.78 -9.60 8.53
C ASP A 97 -5.41 -8.93 8.72
N LEU A 98 -4.82 -8.39 7.65
CA LEU A 98 -3.53 -7.70 7.69
C LEU A 98 -3.51 -6.50 8.66
N LEU A 99 -4.65 -5.83 8.83
CA LEU A 99 -4.79 -4.67 9.72
C LEU A 99 -5.00 -5.06 11.19
N LYS A 100 -5.49 -6.28 11.45
CA LYS A 100 -5.81 -6.77 12.79
C LYS A 100 -4.69 -7.58 13.43
N MET A 101 -3.72 -8.02 12.63
CA MET A 101 -2.65 -8.90 13.07
C MET A 101 -1.32 -8.15 13.18
N ASN A 102 -0.50 -8.57 14.14
CA ASN A 102 0.90 -8.20 14.18
C ASN A 102 1.69 -9.31 13.49
N LEU A 103 2.18 -9.06 12.29
CA LEU A 103 2.85 -10.07 11.46
C LEU A 103 4.29 -9.67 11.17
N THR A 104 5.06 -10.67 10.75
CA THR A 104 6.38 -10.47 10.16
C THR A 104 6.26 -10.39 8.64
N TYR A 105 6.82 -9.32 8.05
CA TYR A 105 6.82 -9.09 6.60
C TYR A 105 8.24 -9.11 6.05
N HIS A 106 8.41 -9.75 4.90
CA HIS A 106 9.64 -9.70 4.11
C HIS A 106 9.36 -8.93 2.83
N ALA A 107 10.11 -7.85 2.62
CA ALA A 107 9.85 -6.94 1.51
C ALA A 107 11.13 -6.32 0.95
N ILE A 108 11.10 -5.94 -0.33
CA ILE A 108 12.22 -5.28 -1.02
C ILE A 108 11.89 -3.81 -1.18
N LYS A 109 12.86 -2.92 -0.91
CA LYS A 109 12.69 -1.48 -1.13
C LYS A 109 12.65 -1.21 -2.63
N VAL A 110 11.59 -0.56 -3.11
CA VAL A 110 11.38 -0.29 -4.54
C VAL A 110 11.36 1.20 -4.88
N GLY A 111 11.24 2.09 -3.88
CA GLY A 111 11.28 3.52 -4.12
C GLY A 111 10.88 4.38 -2.93
N LYS A 112 10.41 5.59 -3.24
CA LYS A 112 9.80 6.55 -2.32
C LYS A 112 8.51 7.09 -2.94
N ILE A 113 7.57 7.54 -2.11
CA ILE A 113 6.33 8.16 -2.53
C ILE A 113 5.99 9.32 -1.59
N ASN A 114 5.35 10.37 -2.11
CA ASN A 114 4.65 11.34 -1.28
C ASN A 114 3.30 10.73 -0.86
N LEU A 115 3.03 10.64 0.44
CA LEU A 115 1.83 10.01 0.98
C LEU A 115 0.52 10.63 0.48
N ASP A 116 0.51 11.90 0.06
CA ASP A 116 -0.69 12.53 -0.48
C ASP A 116 -1.10 11.92 -1.82
N LEU A 117 -0.16 11.27 -2.54
CA LEU A 117 -0.47 10.49 -3.74
C LEU A 117 -1.21 9.18 -3.45
N LEU A 118 -1.34 8.79 -2.16
CA LEU A 118 -2.20 7.68 -1.76
C LEU A 118 -3.67 8.10 -1.68
N ASP A 119 -3.98 9.40 -1.64
CA ASP A 119 -5.35 9.88 -1.70
C ASP A 119 -5.92 9.60 -3.09
N ILE A 120 -7.11 9.02 -3.13
CA ILE A 120 -7.77 8.63 -4.38
C ILE A 120 -7.97 9.80 -5.35
N GLN A 121 -8.17 11.02 -4.85
CA GLN A 121 -8.36 12.20 -5.68
C GLN A 121 -7.07 12.52 -6.46
N ASN A 122 -5.92 12.32 -5.81
CA ASN A 122 -4.62 12.56 -6.41
C ASN A 122 -4.17 11.39 -7.30
N GLU A 123 -4.68 10.18 -7.04
CA GLU A 123 -4.35 8.98 -7.81
C GLU A 123 -4.90 9.02 -9.25
N PHE A 124 -6.04 9.72 -9.47
CA PHE A 124 -6.65 9.89 -10.80
C PHE A 124 -6.17 11.13 -11.57
N LEU A 125 -5.36 11.99 -10.95
CA LEU A 125 -4.77 13.11 -11.67
C LEU A 125 -3.68 12.59 -12.63
N PRO A 126 -3.63 13.06 -13.88
CA PRO A 126 -2.55 12.72 -14.78
C PRO A 126 -1.24 13.20 -14.15
N GLN A 127 -0.43 12.26 -13.71
CA GLN A 127 0.92 12.55 -13.27
C GLN A 127 1.66 13.02 -14.51
N ASN A 128 1.98 14.32 -14.57
CA ASN A 128 2.97 14.80 -15.54
C ASN A 128 4.27 14.09 -15.19
N ASN A 129 4.53 13.02 -15.95
CA ASN A 129 5.68 12.14 -15.79
C ASN A 129 6.97 12.97 -15.94
N GLU A 130 7.65 13.17 -14.82
CA GLU A 130 9.05 12.84 -14.63
C GLU A 130 9.36 13.11 -13.17
N ILE A 131 8.96 12.17 -12.32
CA ILE A 131 9.55 12.11 -11.00
C ILE A 131 10.91 11.43 -11.13
N SER A 132 11.82 12.13 -11.80
CA SER A 132 13.25 11.87 -11.74
C SER A 132 13.66 12.02 -10.28
N ILE A 133 14.57 11.15 -9.82
CA ILE A 133 15.07 11.14 -8.43
C ILE A 133 15.59 12.55 -8.04
N ASP A 134 16.06 13.31 -9.03
CA ASP A 134 16.53 14.69 -8.91
C ASP A 134 15.41 15.71 -8.65
N ASN A 135 14.22 15.57 -9.29
CA ASN A 135 13.06 16.44 -9.04
C ASN A 135 12.45 16.20 -7.64
N PHE A 136 12.66 15.02 -7.05
CA PHE A 136 12.27 14.73 -5.66
C PHE A 136 13.14 15.49 -4.64
N ILE A 137 14.43 15.71 -4.95
CA ILE A 137 15.39 16.35 -4.02
C ILE A 137 15.10 17.85 -3.87
N GLU A 138 14.61 18.51 -4.93
CA GLU A 138 14.22 19.93 -4.83
C GLU A 138 12.95 20.13 -3.99
N GLN A 139 12.01 19.17 -4.00
CA GLN A 139 10.81 19.21 -3.13
C GLN A 139 11.06 18.71 -1.69
N GLU A 140 12.19 18.05 -1.42
CA GLU A 140 12.57 17.60 -0.07
C GLU A 140 12.76 18.77 0.92
N GLN A 141 12.93 20.01 0.47
CA GLN A 141 13.10 21.16 1.38
C GLN A 141 11.80 21.63 2.06
N GLU A 142 10.62 21.33 1.50
CA GLU A 142 9.35 21.86 2.02
C GLU A 142 8.47 20.83 2.76
N ASN A 143 8.65 19.50 2.59
CA ASN A 143 7.76 18.53 3.26
C ASN A 143 8.31 17.10 3.44
N ILE A 144 9.45 16.95 4.14
CA ILE A 144 10.06 15.63 4.47
C ILE A 144 9.07 14.69 5.21
N GLU A 145 8.11 15.24 5.94
CA GLU A 145 7.16 14.47 6.77
C GLU A 145 6.14 13.64 5.96
N PHE A 146 6.01 13.92 4.66
CA PHE A 146 5.10 13.22 3.75
C PHE A 146 5.80 12.20 2.86
N ILE A 147 7.13 12.14 2.86
CA ILE A 147 7.88 11.19 2.04
C ILE A 147 7.99 9.85 2.77
N ALA A 148 7.46 8.80 2.16
CA ALA A 148 7.53 7.44 2.66
C ALA A 148 8.39 6.55 1.76
N GLU A 149 9.17 5.66 2.36
CA GLU A 149 9.85 4.59 1.63
C GLU A 149 8.84 3.52 1.21
N VAL A 150 8.93 3.03 -0.03
CA VAL A 150 8.02 2.03 -0.57
C VAL A 150 8.71 0.66 -0.65
N TYR A 151 7.99 -0.37 -0.22
CA TYR A 151 8.47 -1.74 -0.18
C TYR A 151 7.44 -2.70 -0.79
N ASP A 152 7.87 -3.57 -1.71
CA ASP A 152 7.05 -4.66 -2.23
C ASP A 152 7.15 -5.89 -1.35
N VAL A 153 6.01 -6.35 -0.83
CA VAL A 153 5.94 -7.48 0.10
C VAL A 153 5.97 -8.80 -0.66
N ILE A 154 6.89 -9.67 -0.27
CA ILE A 154 7.08 -10.99 -0.87
C ILE A 154 6.48 -12.08 0.01
N LEU A 155 6.59 -11.94 1.34
CA LEU A 155 6.00 -12.86 2.32
C LEU A 155 5.44 -12.09 3.51
N ALA A 156 4.32 -12.58 4.04
CA ALA A 156 3.65 -12.06 5.23
C ALA A 156 3.27 -13.21 6.17
N GLY A 157 3.43 -13.01 7.48
CA GLY A 157 3.00 -13.98 8.51
C GLY A 157 3.87 -15.23 8.60
N VAL A 158 5.13 -15.16 8.17
CA VAL A 158 6.11 -16.26 8.30
C VAL A 158 7.03 -15.94 9.48
N PHE A 159 7.08 -16.84 10.46
CA PHE A 159 8.07 -16.81 11.54
C PHE A 159 9.31 -17.59 11.09
N LEU A 160 10.46 -16.93 11.15
CA LEU A 160 11.78 -17.48 10.82
C LEU A 160 12.57 -17.72 12.10
#